data_AF-A0A2P6PLZ3-F1
#
_entry.id   AF-A0A2P6PLZ3-F1
#
_cell.length_a   1.000
_cell.length_b   1.000
_cell.length_c   1.000
_cell.angle_alpha   90.00
_cell.angle_beta   90.00
_cell.angle_gamma   90.00
#
_symmetry.space_group_name_H-M   'P 1'
#
loop_
_entity.id
_entity.type
_entity.pdbx_description
1 polymer ?
#
loop_
_entity_poly.entity_id
_entity_poly.type
_entity_poly.pdbx_seq_one_letter_code
_entity_poly.pdbx_strand_id
1 'polypeptide(L)'
;MKMDLTEVSDSKPLVIPNLPHEFKIPGNQIPDFMKQECELKRFGQSAAESERSSFGVVVNSFYEIEPAYADHYRNVLGIKAWHIGPTFLCHKEIEDKARRGLANSIDGHECQKWLDSKKPNSVIYVSFGSVVKFDDAQLMEIALGLEASGFGGERVKSEAIEKVVKQIMVGEEAEEMRSRAKKHGEVARRSVVEGGSSYNDLNGLIAELRIHTTASSS
;
A
#
# COMPACT_ATOMS: atom_id res chain seq x y z
N MET A 1 12.75 -7.97 13.15
CA MET A 1 12.03 -8.78 14.17
C MET A 1 12.17 -10.25 13.76
N LYS A 2 12.53 -11.20 14.65
CA LYS A 2 12.46 -12.62 14.26
C LYS A 2 11.01 -13.07 14.42
N MET A 3 10.28 -13.16 13.30
CA MET A 3 9.00 -13.84 13.27
C MET A 3 9.27 -15.33 13.42
N ASP A 4 8.73 -15.94 14.48
CA ASP A 4 8.71 -17.40 14.57
C ASP A 4 7.64 -17.92 13.61
N LEU A 5 8.07 -18.26 12.40
CA LEU A 5 7.22 -18.78 11.32
C LEU A 5 7.14 -20.32 11.34
N THR A 6 7.57 -20.97 12.42
CA THR A 6 7.70 -22.44 12.46
C THR A 6 6.36 -23.17 12.58
N GLU A 7 5.26 -22.49 12.95
CA GLU A 7 3.91 -23.07 13.06
C GLU A 7 2.83 -22.28 12.30
N VAL A 8 3.10 -21.90 11.05
CA VAL A 8 2.07 -21.27 10.21
C VAL A 8 1.13 -22.34 9.64
N SER A 9 -0.17 -22.29 9.95
CA SER A 9 -1.19 -23.18 9.37
C SER A 9 -2.52 -22.48 9.13
N ASP A 10 -3.34 -23.05 8.26
CA ASP A 10 -4.71 -22.54 8.00
C ASP A 10 -5.67 -22.72 9.18
N SER A 11 -5.33 -23.62 10.11
CA SER A 11 -6.22 -24.06 11.19
C SER A 11 -6.24 -23.14 12.42
N LYS A 12 -5.24 -22.27 12.56
CA LYS A 12 -5.05 -21.44 13.76
C LYS A 12 -4.69 -20.00 13.37
N PRO A 13 -5.24 -18.99 14.06
CA PRO A 13 -4.82 -17.62 13.87
C PRO A 13 -3.34 -17.42 14.25
N LEU A 14 -2.60 -16.66 13.44
CA LEU A 14 -1.26 -16.20 13.76
C LEU A 14 -1.34 -14.86 14.48
N VAL A 15 -0.88 -14.81 15.72
CA VAL A 15 -0.72 -13.56 16.48
C VAL A 15 0.64 -12.96 16.15
N ILE A 16 0.69 -11.72 15.69
CA ILE A 16 1.98 -11.05 15.41
C ILE A 16 2.50 -10.45 16.73
N PRO A 17 3.62 -10.96 17.26
CA PRO A 17 4.13 -10.50 18.54
C PRO A 17 4.73 -9.09 18.41
N ASN A 18 4.77 -8.38 19.53
CA ASN A 18 5.47 -7.10 19.69
C ASN A 18 4.98 -5.97 18.77
N LEU A 19 3.76 -6.02 18.24
CA LEU A 19 3.17 -4.86 17.57
C LEU A 19 2.54 -3.89 18.59
N PRO A 20 2.46 -2.58 18.26
CA PRO A 20 1.74 -1.60 19.08
C PRO A 20 0.28 -1.97 19.36
N HIS A 21 -0.34 -2.70 18.43
CA HIS A 21 -1.69 -3.23 18.56
C HIS A 21 -1.65 -4.74 18.35
N GLU A 22 -2.42 -5.49 19.15
CA GLU A 22 -2.57 -6.93 18.93
C GLU A 22 -3.23 -7.15 17.56
N PHE A 23 -2.51 -7.85 16.68
CA PHE A 23 -2.99 -8.19 15.36
C PHE A 23 -2.98 -9.70 15.18
N LYS A 24 -4.14 -10.25 14.82
CA LYS A 24 -4.34 -11.67 14.58
C LYS A 24 -4.70 -11.87 13.12
N ILE A 25 -3.87 -12.64 12.41
CA ILE A 25 -4.17 -13.06 11.04
C ILE A 25 -4.91 -14.39 11.13
N PRO A 26 -6.17 -14.49 10.67
CA PRO A 26 -6.85 -15.77 10.55
C PRO A 26 -6.00 -16.74 9.73
N GLY A 27 -5.93 -18.02 10.14
CA GLY A 27 -5.03 -18.99 9.49
C GLY A 27 -5.21 -19.07 7.96
N ASN A 28 -6.46 -19.09 7.52
CA ASN A 28 -6.85 -19.09 6.11
C ASN A 28 -6.54 -17.79 5.34
N GLN A 29 -6.18 -16.72 6.03
CA GLN A 29 -5.75 -15.44 5.44
C GLN A 29 -4.23 -15.25 5.50
N ILE A 30 -3.50 -16.20 6.07
CA ILE A 30 -2.04 -16.14 6.04
C ILE A 30 -1.58 -16.31 4.59
N PRO A 31 -0.76 -15.40 4.05
CA PRO A 31 -0.30 -15.50 2.67
C PRO A 31 0.48 -16.79 2.42
N ASP A 32 0.28 -17.42 1.25
CA ASP A 32 0.91 -18.71 0.93
C ASP A 32 2.44 -18.64 0.93
N PHE A 33 3.02 -17.48 0.58
CA PHE A 33 4.46 -17.26 0.65
C PHE A 33 5.02 -17.35 2.07
N MET A 34 4.20 -17.21 3.12
CA MET A 34 4.63 -17.43 4.51
C MET A 34 4.57 -18.91 4.89
N LYS A 35 3.71 -19.71 4.24
CA LYS A 35 3.49 -21.13 4.52
C LYS A 35 4.52 -22.03 3.83
N GLN A 36 4.97 -21.64 2.65
CA GLN A 36 5.78 -22.50 1.77
C GLN A 36 7.12 -21.85 1.43
N GLU A 37 8.14 -22.67 1.23
CA GLU A 37 9.43 -22.20 0.71
C GLU A 37 9.28 -21.70 -0.72
N CYS A 38 9.57 -20.42 -0.93
CA CYS A 38 9.53 -19.76 -2.23
C CYS A 38 10.46 -18.53 -2.25
N GLU A 39 10.74 -18.01 -3.44
CA GLU A 39 11.62 -16.83 -3.60
C GLU A 39 11.13 -15.61 -2.83
N LEU A 40 9.82 -15.40 -2.74
CA LEU A 40 9.25 -14.27 -1.99
C LEU A 40 9.49 -14.39 -0.48
N LYS A 41 9.46 -15.62 0.06
CA LYS A 41 9.78 -15.90 1.47
C LYS A 41 11.25 -15.60 1.76
N ARG A 42 12.15 -16.07 0.89
CA ARG A 42 13.60 -15.83 0.99
C ARG A 42 13.92 -14.34 0.89
N PHE A 43 13.29 -13.65 -0.04
CA PHE A 43 13.41 -12.20 -0.18
C PHE A 43 12.95 -11.49 1.10
N GLY A 44 11.80 -11.86 1.66
CA GLY A 44 11.30 -11.29 2.91
C GLY A 44 12.24 -11.50 4.10
N GLN A 45 12.84 -12.70 4.22
CA GLN A 45 13.84 -13.00 5.25
C GLN A 45 15.10 -12.15 5.09
N SER A 46 15.63 -12.08 3.86
CA SER A 46 16.81 -11.25 3.55
C SER A 46 16.54 -9.76 3.80
N ALA A 47 15.35 -9.26 3.43
CA ALA A 47 14.93 -7.90 3.71
C ALA A 47 14.92 -7.63 5.23
N ALA A 48 14.28 -8.49 6.02
CA ALA A 48 14.21 -8.35 7.49
C ALA A 48 15.58 -8.40 8.18
N GLU A 49 16.54 -9.16 7.65
CA GLU A 49 17.92 -9.18 8.13
C GLU A 49 18.65 -7.87 7.77
N SER A 50 18.47 -7.40 6.54
CA SER A 50 19.12 -6.17 6.05
C SER A 50 18.65 -4.91 6.78
N GLU A 51 17.42 -4.87 7.28
CA GLU A 51 16.93 -3.77 8.13
C GLU A 51 17.84 -3.52 9.35
N ARG A 52 18.46 -4.58 9.88
CA ARG A 52 19.31 -4.50 11.08
C ARG A 52 20.77 -4.22 10.78
N SER A 53 21.26 -4.65 9.62
CA SER A 53 22.66 -4.50 9.23
C SER A 53 22.91 -3.26 8.38
N SER A 54 21.86 -2.65 7.83
CA SER A 54 21.96 -1.39 7.07
C SER A 54 22.10 -0.18 7.99
N PHE A 55 22.51 0.96 7.42
CA PHE A 55 22.54 2.25 8.12
C PHE A 55 21.18 2.66 8.69
N GLY A 56 20.11 2.31 7.96
CA GLY A 56 18.73 2.49 8.38
C GLY A 56 17.78 2.23 7.20
N VAL A 57 16.50 2.56 7.39
CA VAL A 57 15.41 2.22 6.48
C VAL A 57 14.73 3.48 5.97
N VAL A 58 14.55 3.58 4.66
CA VAL A 58 13.72 4.61 4.03
C VAL A 58 12.34 4.02 3.81
N VAL A 59 11.33 4.63 4.44
CA VAL A 59 9.95 4.14 4.42
C VAL A 59 9.13 5.04 3.49
N ASN A 60 8.51 4.44 2.47
CA ASN A 60 7.55 5.14 1.59
C ASN A 60 6.16 5.18 2.24
N SER A 61 6.09 5.83 3.38
CA SER A 61 4.88 6.17 4.14
C SER A 61 5.12 7.52 4.83
N PHE A 62 4.13 8.06 5.54
CA PHE A 62 4.24 9.33 6.28
C PHE A 62 3.78 9.16 7.72
N TYR A 63 4.39 9.91 8.64
CA TYR A 63 4.22 9.69 10.08
C TYR A 63 2.75 9.67 10.53
N GLU A 64 1.93 10.58 10.01
CA GLU A 64 0.55 10.77 10.44
C GLU A 64 -0.39 9.60 10.10
N ILE A 65 -0.05 8.72 9.14
CA ILE A 65 -0.90 7.57 8.80
C ILE A 65 -0.73 6.40 9.77
N GLU A 66 0.44 6.27 10.38
CA GLU A 66 0.80 5.12 11.22
C GLU A 66 1.76 5.49 12.39
N PRO A 67 1.44 6.52 13.20
CA PRO A 67 2.40 7.08 14.16
C PRO A 67 2.91 6.07 15.18
N ALA A 68 2.02 5.21 15.70
CA ALA A 68 2.39 4.16 16.65
C ALA A 68 3.42 3.17 16.06
N TYR A 69 3.33 2.88 14.76
CA TYR A 69 4.23 1.95 14.07
C TYR A 69 5.54 2.63 13.70
N ALA A 70 5.49 3.89 13.26
CA ALA A 70 6.68 4.71 13.01
C ALA A 70 7.55 4.86 14.28
N ASP A 71 6.91 5.16 15.42
CA ASP A 71 7.58 5.27 16.71
C ASP A 71 8.06 3.92 17.23
N HIS A 72 7.30 2.85 17.01
CA HIS A 72 7.74 1.50 17.37
C HIS A 72 9.01 1.09 16.62
N TYR A 73 9.10 1.38 15.32
CA TYR A 73 10.28 1.11 14.51
C TYR A 73 11.54 1.78 15.08
N ARG A 74 11.40 3.07 15.45
CA ARG A 74 12.50 3.89 15.96
C ARG A 74 12.88 3.55 17.39
N ASN A 75 11.89 3.47 18.28
CA ASN A 75 12.11 3.47 19.71
C ASN A 75 12.15 2.07 20.32
N VAL A 76 11.38 1.12 19.77
CA VAL A 76 11.29 -0.25 20.31
C VAL A 76 12.20 -1.19 19.55
N LEU A 77 12.21 -1.13 18.22
CA LEU A 77 13.10 -1.96 17.40
C LEU A 77 14.51 -1.38 17.26
N GLY A 78 14.70 -0.10 17.61
CA GLY A 78 16.00 0.58 17.50
C GLY A 78 16.44 0.81 16.06
N ILE A 79 15.52 0.74 15.10
CA ILE A 79 15.83 0.90 13.68
C ILE A 79 15.78 2.38 13.34
N LYS A 80 16.88 2.92 12.80
CA LYS A 80 16.87 4.26 12.19
C LYS A 80 15.96 4.22 10.96
N ALA A 81 14.87 4.98 10.99
CA ALA A 81 13.90 4.99 9.91
C ALA A 81 13.40 6.41 9.57
N TRP A 82 13.32 6.72 8.28
CA TRP A 82 12.84 7.99 7.75
C TRP A 82 11.61 7.77 6.86
N HIS A 83 10.48 8.38 7.23
CA HIS A 83 9.19 8.25 6.55
C HIS A 83 9.03 9.36 5.53
N ILE A 84 9.51 9.14 4.31
CA ILE A 84 9.62 10.19 3.26
C ILE A 84 8.45 10.21 2.27
N GLY A 85 7.38 9.46 2.57
CA GLY A 85 6.26 9.27 1.68
C GLY A 85 5.16 10.34 1.78
N PRO A 86 4.12 10.22 0.95
CA PRO A 86 4.07 9.32 -0.19
C PRO A 86 4.86 9.88 -1.39
N THR A 87 5.87 9.13 -1.85
CA THR A 87 6.83 9.59 -2.87
C THR A 87 6.20 9.88 -4.25
N PHE A 88 5.02 9.31 -4.51
CA PHE A 88 4.29 9.60 -5.75
C PHE A 88 3.82 11.06 -5.86
N LEU A 89 3.74 11.78 -4.73
CA LEU A 89 3.38 13.21 -4.71
C LEU A 89 4.55 14.14 -5.03
N CYS A 90 5.80 13.68 -4.95
CA CYS A 90 6.98 14.51 -5.17
C CYS A 90 7.18 14.94 -6.64
N HIS A 91 6.49 14.30 -7.58
CA HIS A 91 6.54 14.64 -9.00
C HIS A 91 5.48 15.71 -9.31
N LYS A 92 5.92 16.86 -9.83
CA LYS A 92 5.06 18.02 -10.10
C LYS A 92 4.32 17.93 -11.43
N GLU A 93 4.84 17.20 -12.41
CA GLU A 93 4.24 17.10 -13.73
C GLU A 93 3.43 15.81 -13.92
N ILE A 94 2.24 15.94 -14.53
CA ILE A 94 1.33 14.82 -14.81
C ILE A 94 1.97 13.86 -15.83
N GLU A 95 2.74 14.38 -16.77
CA GLU A 95 3.43 13.62 -17.82
C GLU A 95 4.49 12.66 -17.25
N ASP A 96 5.27 13.12 -16.26
CA ASP A 96 6.25 12.29 -15.58
C ASP A 96 5.61 11.11 -14.82
N LYS A 97 4.40 11.32 -14.27
CA LYS A 97 3.64 10.25 -13.61
C LYS A 97 3.09 9.24 -14.61
N ALA A 98 2.63 9.70 -15.77
CA ALA A 98 2.07 8.87 -16.83
C ALA A 98 3.12 7.99 -17.53
N ARG A 99 4.41 8.37 -17.46
CA ARG A 99 5.55 7.61 -18.00
C ARG A 99 6.07 6.51 -17.07
N ARG A 100 5.54 6.37 -15.85
CA ARG A 100 5.97 5.30 -14.94
C ARG A 100 5.33 3.96 -15.33
N GLY A 101 6.13 3.05 -15.87
CA GLY A 101 5.71 1.69 -16.23
C GLY A 101 5.76 1.42 -17.73
N LEU A 102 5.10 0.36 -18.18
CA LEU A 102 4.93 0.09 -19.61
C LEU A 102 4.02 1.14 -20.26
N ALA A 103 4.24 1.38 -21.55
CA ALA A 103 3.38 2.26 -22.33
C ALA A 103 1.91 1.81 -22.23
N ASN A 104 1.01 2.76 -22.00
CA ASN A 104 -0.42 2.50 -21.95
C ASN A 104 -0.90 1.95 -23.30
N SER A 105 -1.82 0.99 -23.25
CA SER A 105 -2.47 0.44 -24.44
C SER A 105 -3.52 1.39 -25.05
N ILE A 106 -3.94 2.41 -24.29
CA ILE A 106 -4.93 3.41 -24.68
C ILE A 106 -4.30 4.79 -24.52
N ASP A 107 -4.64 5.72 -25.42
CA ASP A 107 -4.24 7.11 -25.31
C ASP A 107 -4.81 7.75 -24.04
N GLY A 108 -3.95 8.40 -23.25
CA GLY A 108 -4.35 9.03 -21.99
C GLY A 108 -5.41 10.11 -22.18
N HIS A 109 -5.40 10.81 -23.32
CA HIS A 109 -6.39 11.84 -23.63
C HIS A 109 -7.80 11.27 -23.85
N GLU A 110 -7.92 10.07 -24.44
CA GLU A 110 -9.23 9.42 -24.64
C GLU A 110 -9.87 9.01 -23.31
N CYS A 111 -9.08 8.41 -22.42
CA CYS A 111 -9.54 8.03 -21.09
C CYS A 111 -9.98 9.24 -20.27
N GLN A 112 -9.19 10.33 -20.29
CA GLN A 112 -9.53 11.56 -19.59
C GLN A 112 -10.83 12.17 -20.13
N LYS A 113 -10.99 12.25 -21.45
CA LYS A 113 -12.23 12.77 -22.08
C LYS A 113 -13.46 11.95 -21.69
N TRP A 114 -13.32 10.62 -21.57
CA TRP A 114 -14.42 9.78 -21.10
C TRP A 114 -14.74 10.04 -19.62
N LEU A 115 -13.74 10.19 -18.75
CA LEU A 115 -13.92 10.51 -17.33
C LEU A 115 -14.63 11.85 -17.14
N ASP A 116 -14.22 12.88 -17.89
CA ASP A 116 -14.81 14.24 -17.81
C ASP A 116 -16.30 14.25 -18.19
N SER A 117 -16.76 13.24 -18.95
CA SER A 117 -18.19 13.09 -19.31
C SER A 117 -19.07 12.48 -18.21
N LYS A 118 -18.47 11.96 -17.12
CA LYS A 118 -19.19 11.27 -16.05
C LYS A 118 -19.53 12.19 -14.89
N LYS A 119 -20.52 11.79 -14.08
CA LYS A 119 -20.87 12.55 -12.88
C LYS A 119 -19.73 12.43 -11.85
N PRO A 120 -19.51 13.44 -10.99
CA PRO A 120 -18.57 13.32 -9.88
C PRO A 120 -18.88 12.08 -9.03
N ASN A 121 -17.83 11.39 -8.57
CA ASN A 121 -17.91 10.19 -7.74
C ASN A 121 -18.72 9.02 -8.34
N SER A 122 -18.92 8.98 -9.66
CA SER A 122 -19.73 7.93 -10.32
C SER A 122 -18.94 6.84 -11.03
N VAL A 123 -17.61 6.88 -10.97
CA VAL A 123 -16.73 5.93 -11.66
C VAL A 123 -15.86 5.21 -10.64
N ILE A 124 -15.75 3.89 -10.79
CA ILE A 124 -14.81 3.07 -10.03
C ILE A 124 -13.56 2.79 -10.87
N TYR A 125 -12.39 2.95 -10.26
CA TYR A 125 -11.13 2.49 -10.84
C TYR A 125 -10.80 1.10 -10.27
N VAL A 126 -10.57 0.13 -11.15
CA VAL A 126 -10.22 -1.24 -10.77
C VAL A 126 -8.84 -1.57 -11.33
N SER A 127 -7.89 -1.89 -10.45
CA SER A 127 -6.53 -2.27 -10.82
C SER A 127 -5.92 -3.14 -9.74
N PHE A 128 -5.27 -4.22 -10.16
CA PHE A 128 -4.61 -5.18 -9.27
C PHE A 128 -3.08 -5.08 -9.36
N GLY A 129 -2.57 -4.03 -10.01
CA GLY A 129 -1.15 -3.85 -10.27
C GLY A 129 -0.61 -4.79 -11.36
N SER A 130 0.68 -4.66 -11.67
CA SER A 130 1.33 -5.39 -12.77
C SER A 130 1.77 -6.81 -12.41
N VAL A 131 1.81 -7.14 -11.12
CA VAL A 131 2.34 -8.44 -10.63
C VAL A 131 1.26 -9.50 -10.54
N VAL A 132 0.03 -9.11 -10.21
CA VAL A 132 -1.08 -10.04 -10.00
C VAL A 132 -1.55 -10.62 -11.34
N LYS A 133 -1.75 -11.94 -11.37
CA LYS A 133 -2.33 -12.66 -12.50
C LYS A 133 -3.55 -13.43 -12.02
N PHE A 134 -4.64 -13.30 -12.76
CA PHE A 134 -5.85 -14.09 -12.55
C PHE A 134 -5.98 -15.12 -13.67
N ASP A 135 -6.59 -16.26 -13.35
CA ASP A 135 -7.06 -17.18 -14.39
C ASP A 135 -8.34 -16.62 -15.04
N ASP A 136 -8.70 -17.19 -16.19
CA ASP A 136 -9.84 -16.70 -16.99
C ASP A 136 -11.17 -16.75 -16.23
N ALA A 137 -11.36 -17.78 -15.40
CA ALA A 137 -12.59 -17.92 -14.64
C ALA A 137 -12.72 -16.84 -13.54
N GLN A 138 -11.61 -16.33 -12.97
CA GLN A 138 -11.67 -15.30 -11.92
C GLN A 138 -11.84 -13.93 -12.57
N LEU A 139 -11.25 -13.72 -13.75
CA LEU A 139 -11.53 -12.56 -14.58
C LEU A 139 -13.00 -12.52 -14.98
N MET A 140 -13.59 -13.67 -15.34
CA MET A 140 -15.02 -13.77 -15.63
C MET A 140 -15.87 -13.38 -14.42
N GLU A 141 -15.55 -13.87 -13.22
CA GLU A 141 -16.29 -13.52 -11.99
C GLU A 141 -16.14 -12.05 -11.60
N ILE A 142 -15.00 -11.43 -11.88
CA ILE A 142 -14.82 -9.97 -11.71
C ILE A 142 -15.65 -9.21 -12.74
N ALA A 143 -15.60 -9.61 -14.02
CA ALA A 143 -16.36 -8.98 -15.09
C ALA A 143 -17.86 -9.09 -14.83
N LEU A 144 -18.32 -10.29 -14.49
CA LEU A 144 -19.65 -10.55 -13.98
C LEU A 144 -19.87 -9.66 -12.77
N GLY A 145 -19.09 -9.66 -11.69
CA GLY A 145 -19.33 -8.80 -10.50
C GLY A 145 -19.53 -7.31 -10.77
N LEU A 146 -18.77 -6.77 -11.72
CA LEU A 146 -18.86 -5.38 -12.14
C LEU A 146 -20.09 -5.11 -13.00
N GLU A 147 -20.45 -6.02 -13.91
CA GLU A 147 -21.71 -5.98 -14.69
C GLU A 147 -22.92 -6.25 -13.77
N ALA A 148 -22.80 -7.34 -13.02
CA ALA A 148 -23.62 -7.92 -11.97
C ALA A 148 -23.82 -7.03 -10.76
N SER A 149 -23.19 -5.87 -10.73
CA SER A 149 -23.83 -4.77 -10.06
C SER A 149 -25.24 -4.47 -10.65
N GLY A 150 -25.75 -5.28 -11.64
CA GLY A 150 -26.85 -6.28 -11.43
C GLY A 150 -26.74 -7.74 -12.05
N PHE A 151 -26.47 -8.81 -11.21
CA PHE A 151 -26.51 -10.33 -11.32
C PHE A 151 -25.29 -11.31 -11.57
N GLY A 152 -24.93 -12.16 -10.55
CA GLY A 152 -24.74 -13.66 -10.60
C GLY A 152 -23.33 -14.36 -10.50
N GLY A 153 -23.06 -15.32 -9.55
CA GLY A 153 -22.01 -16.40 -9.62
C GLY A 153 -20.89 -16.54 -8.54
N GLU A 154 -20.33 -17.75 -8.25
CA GLU A 154 -19.52 -18.11 -7.04
C GLU A 154 -17.99 -18.37 -7.21
N ARG A 155 -17.17 -17.32 -6.95
CA ARG A 155 -15.72 -17.28 -6.57
C ARG A 155 -15.54 -16.25 -5.44
N VAL A 156 -14.64 -15.25 -5.46
CA VAL A 156 -15.14 -13.95 -4.94
C VAL A 156 -16.30 -13.67 -5.85
N LYS A 157 -17.47 -14.01 -5.32
CA LYS A 157 -18.67 -14.09 -6.10
C LYS A 157 -18.87 -12.77 -6.79
N SER A 158 -19.36 -12.78 -8.00
CA SER A 158 -19.84 -11.54 -8.61
C SER A 158 -20.79 -10.79 -7.64
N GLU A 159 -21.60 -11.52 -6.84
CA GLU A 159 -22.46 -10.93 -5.81
C GLU A 159 -21.68 -10.24 -4.68
N ALA A 160 -20.52 -10.80 -4.29
CA ALA A 160 -19.66 -10.17 -3.29
C ALA A 160 -19.00 -8.90 -3.85
N ILE A 161 -18.58 -8.93 -5.11
CA ILE A 161 -18.03 -7.77 -5.83
C ILE A 161 -19.10 -6.69 -5.97
N GLU A 162 -20.29 -7.05 -6.46
CA GLU A 162 -21.46 -6.18 -6.55
C GLU A 162 -21.75 -5.51 -5.20
N LYS A 163 -21.82 -6.30 -4.12
CA LYS A 163 -22.14 -5.77 -2.79
C LYS A 163 -21.11 -4.73 -2.35
N VAL A 164 -19.82 -5.02 -2.52
CA VAL A 164 -18.74 -4.08 -2.15
C VAL A 164 -18.80 -2.82 -3.02
N VAL A 165 -18.99 -2.96 -4.34
CA VAL A 165 -19.12 -1.82 -5.25
C VAL A 165 -20.31 -0.96 -4.86
N LYS A 166 -21.48 -1.54 -4.61
CA LYS A 166 -22.68 -0.81 -4.16
C LYS A 166 -22.42 -0.12 -2.82
N GLN A 167 -21.80 -0.82 -1.86
CA GLN A 167 -21.48 -0.26 -0.54
C GLN A 167 -20.59 0.98 -0.64
N ILE A 168 -19.51 0.94 -1.43
CA ILE A 168 -18.56 2.07 -1.51
C ILE A 168 -19.04 3.22 -2.41
N MET A 169 -19.94 2.93 -3.37
CA MET A 169 -20.44 3.94 -4.30
C MET A 169 -21.68 4.65 -3.74
N VAL A 170 -22.68 3.88 -3.31
CA VAL A 170 -24.04 4.37 -2.97
C VAL A 170 -24.55 3.86 -1.62
N GLY A 171 -23.76 3.09 -0.87
CA GLY A 171 -24.12 2.62 0.46
C GLY A 171 -24.20 3.75 1.49
N GLU A 172 -24.82 3.47 2.63
CA GLU A 172 -25.07 4.44 3.70
C GLU A 172 -23.77 5.12 4.20
N GLU A 173 -22.67 4.37 4.27
CA GLU A 173 -21.36 4.86 4.71
C GLU A 173 -20.51 5.47 3.58
N ALA A 174 -20.97 5.44 2.33
CA ALA A 174 -20.15 5.78 1.16
C ALA A 174 -19.61 7.22 1.21
N GLU A 175 -20.44 8.18 1.59
CA GLU A 175 -20.02 9.58 1.74
C GLU A 175 -19.05 9.77 2.90
N GLU A 176 -19.25 9.06 4.01
CA GLU A 176 -18.33 9.12 5.15
C GLU A 176 -16.96 8.53 4.77
N MET A 177 -16.94 7.38 4.09
CA MET A 177 -15.73 6.76 3.55
C MET A 177 -14.98 7.72 2.63
N ARG A 178 -15.68 8.40 1.71
CA ARG A 178 -15.10 9.42 0.81
C ARG A 178 -14.52 10.60 1.59
N SER A 179 -15.26 11.10 2.58
CA SER A 179 -14.81 12.21 3.44
C SER A 179 -13.54 11.86 4.21
N ARG A 180 -13.50 10.67 4.82
CA ARG A 180 -12.30 10.16 5.51
C ARG A 180 -11.12 10.03 4.54
N ALA A 181 -11.32 9.44 3.37
CA ALA A 181 -10.26 9.29 2.35
C ALA A 181 -9.71 10.66 1.90
N LYS A 182 -10.59 11.65 1.68
CA LYS A 182 -10.19 13.02 1.33
C LYS A 182 -9.32 13.65 2.43
N LYS A 183 -9.73 13.52 3.69
CA LYS A 183 -8.97 14.01 4.84
C LYS A 183 -7.58 13.37 4.91
N HIS A 184 -7.47 12.05 4.72
CA HIS A 184 -6.17 11.38 4.65
C HIS A 184 -5.32 11.89 3.49
N GLY A 185 -5.92 12.13 2.31
CA GLY A 185 -5.24 12.72 1.17
C GLY A 185 -4.73 14.15 1.43
N GLU A 186 -5.44 14.95 2.21
CA GLU A 186 -4.98 16.29 2.64
C GLU A 186 -3.80 16.21 3.61
N VAL A 187 -3.83 15.27 4.56
CA VAL A 187 -2.70 15.01 5.47
C VAL A 187 -1.47 14.55 4.67
N ALA A 188 -1.64 13.59 3.76
CA ALA A 188 -0.56 13.08 2.90
C ALA A 188 0.07 14.17 2.01
N ARG A 189 -0.72 15.14 1.51
CA ARG A 189 -0.16 16.30 0.79
C ARG A 189 0.62 17.22 1.71
N ARG A 190 0.15 17.41 2.95
CA ARG A 190 0.83 18.26 3.94
C ARG A 190 2.14 17.64 4.47
N SER A 191 2.26 16.31 4.50
CA SER A 191 3.49 15.66 4.98
C SER A 191 4.70 15.93 4.08
N VAL A 192 4.48 16.12 2.78
CA VAL A 192 5.56 16.24 1.77
C VAL A 192 5.93 17.67 1.37
N VAL A 193 5.15 18.68 1.78
CA VAL A 193 5.49 20.09 1.55
C VAL A 193 6.50 20.59 2.59
N GLU A 194 7.12 21.74 2.33
CA GLU A 194 8.07 22.35 3.25
C GLU A 194 7.51 22.47 4.67
N GLY A 195 8.28 21.99 5.66
CA GLY A 195 7.88 21.90 7.07
C GLY A 195 7.03 20.68 7.44
N GLY A 196 6.55 19.89 6.46
CA GLY A 196 5.84 18.64 6.68
C GLY A 196 6.71 17.53 7.26
N SER A 197 6.08 16.52 7.89
CA SER A 197 6.78 15.41 8.55
C SER A 197 7.76 14.68 7.63
N SER A 198 7.30 14.27 6.45
CA SER A 198 8.11 13.56 5.46
C SER A 198 9.18 14.43 4.79
N TYR A 199 8.88 15.71 4.57
CA TYR A 199 9.87 16.69 4.13
C TYR A 199 11.02 16.82 5.15
N ASN A 200 10.68 16.93 6.43
CA ASN A 200 11.65 17.04 7.51
C ASN A 200 12.48 15.76 7.67
N ASP A 201 11.85 14.59 7.62
CA ASP A 201 12.53 13.28 7.67
C ASP A 201 13.53 13.13 6.51
N LEU A 202 13.15 13.53 5.29
CA LEU A 202 14.06 13.51 4.13
C LEU A 202 15.26 14.43 4.35
N ASN A 203 15.04 15.64 4.85
CA ASN A 203 16.14 16.57 5.16
C ASN A 203 17.04 16.05 6.29
N GLY A 204 16.46 15.42 7.31
CA GLY A 204 17.21 14.75 8.38
C GLY A 204 18.12 13.66 7.84
N LEU A 205 17.59 12.81 6.95
CA LEU A 205 18.38 11.78 6.26
C LEU A 205 19.54 12.40 5.45
N ILE A 206 19.26 13.42 4.64
CA ILE A 206 20.29 14.11 3.84
C ILE A 206 21.39 14.69 4.73
N ALA A 207 21.03 15.30 5.86
CA ALA A 207 21.98 15.85 6.80
C ALA A 207 22.87 14.76 7.41
N GLU A 208 22.28 13.63 7.83
CA GLU A 208 23.04 12.50 8.36
C GLU A 208 24.01 11.92 7.32
N LEU A 209 23.57 11.72 6.07
CA LEU A 209 24.41 11.18 5.00
C LEU A 209 25.59 12.09 4.65
N ARG A 210 25.38 13.43 4.69
CA ARG A 210 26.45 14.41 4.48
C ARG A 210 27.55 14.29 5.54
N ILE A 211 27.17 14.17 6.81
CA ILE A 211 28.11 14.03 7.93
C ILE A 211 28.95 12.77 7.77
N HIS A 212 28.32 11.64 7.42
CA HIS A 212 29.02 10.37 7.24
C HIS A 212 30.04 10.43 6.10
N THR A 213 29.70 11.08 5.00
CA THR A 213 30.62 11.22 3.86
C THR A 213 31.86 12.04 4.24
N THR A 214 31.70 13.09 5.04
CA THR A 214 32.83 13.89 5.52
C THR A 214 33.71 13.14 6.53
N ALA A 215 33.12 12.34 7.41
CA ALA A 215 33.86 11.60 8.43
C ALA A 215 34.61 10.37 7.88
N SER A 216 34.15 9.77 6.78
CA SER A 216 34.84 8.66 6.11
C SER A 216 35.97 9.11 5.17
N SER A 217 36.10 10.41 4.90
CA SER A 217 37.11 10.98 4.01
C SER A 217 38.31 11.60 4.76
N SER A 218 38.32 11.48 6.09
CA SER A 218 39.32 12.00 7.02
C SER A 218 39.92 10.87 7.85
#